data_AF-A0A5R9M7P7-F1
#
_entry.id   AF-A0A5R9M7P7-F1
#
_cell.length_a   1.000
_cell.length_b   1.000
_cell.length_c   1.000
_cell.angle_alpha   90.00
_cell.angle_beta   90.00
_cell.angle_gamma   90.00
#
_symmetry.space_group_name_H-M   'P 1'
#
loop_
_entity.id
_entity.type
_entity.pdbx_description
1 polymer ?
#
loop_
_entity_poly.entity_id
_entity_poly.type
_entity_poly.pdbx_seq_one_letter_code
_entity_poly.pdbx_strand_id
1 'polypeptide(L)'
;MQLPARLTYDRWEKAGQRIFQIADSSAWCLGDWLVYGQEQYADRYQAGAEAAGLDYQTLRNYAWVARHFELGRRREALSFGHHAEVASLPPAEADVWLDRAEQHSWSRNQLRATLRESRQGNRAATPQRDHIPRISASGDRVELWREAASKAERDFEDWIVAALDRAAAHGLDH
;
A
#
# COMPACT_ATOMS: atom_id res chain seq x y z
N MET A 1 12.40 -6.84 -33.11
CA MET A 1 11.15 -6.82 -33.90
C MET A 1 11.22 -5.64 -34.86
N GLN A 2 11.07 -5.85 -36.17
CA GLN A 2 10.96 -4.75 -37.15
C GLN A 2 9.51 -4.67 -37.64
N LEU A 3 8.92 -3.47 -37.61
CA LEU A 3 7.58 -3.24 -38.13
C LEU A 3 7.63 -3.04 -39.66
N PRO A 4 6.66 -3.57 -40.42
CA PRO A 4 6.53 -3.33 -41.85
C PRO A 4 6.50 -1.83 -42.22
N ALA A 5 7.10 -1.47 -43.35
CA ALA A 5 7.26 -0.08 -43.79
C ALA A 5 5.95 0.69 -44.06
N ARG A 6 4.82 0.00 -44.26
CA ARG A 6 3.49 0.60 -44.38
C ARG A 6 2.48 -0.21 -43.57
N LEU A 7 2.19 0.27 -42.36
CA LEU A 7 1.05 -0.16 -41.57
C LEU A 7 -0.06 0.88 -41.67
N THR A 8 -1.29 0.43 -41.91
CA THR A 8 -2.48 1.27 -41.69
C THR A 8 -2.62 1.57 -40.20
N TYR A 9 -3.18 2.73 -39.86
CA TYR A 9 -3.42 3.13 -38.47
C TYR A 9 -4.15 2.06 -37.65
N ASP A 10 -5.28 1.54 -38.12
CA ASP A 10 -6.07 0.49 -37.43
C ASP A 10 -5.24 -0.77 -37.09
N ARG A 11 -4.38 -1.20 -38.02
CA ARG A 11 -3.48 -2.35 -37.78
C ARG A 11 -2.39 -2.02 -36.78
N TRP A 12 -1.85 -0.79 -36.79
CA TRP A 12 -0.83 -0.35 -35.85
C TRP A 12 -1.41 -0.24 -34.44
N GLU A 13 -2.61 0.31 -34.31
CA GLU A 13 -3.35 0.43 -33.05
C GLU A 13 -3.66 -0.96 -32.46
N LYS A 14 -4.25 -1.87 -33.24
CA LYS A 14 -4.52 -3.25 -32.82
C LYS A 14 -3.24 -4.01 -32.44
N ALA A 15 -2.14 -3.78 -33.14
CA ALA A 15 -0.85 -4.37 -32.79
C ALA A 15 -0.36 -3.85 -31.43
N GLY A 16 -0.48 -2.55 -31.17
CA GLY A 16 -0.16 -1.95 -29.87
C GLY A 16 -0.97 -2.56 -28.73
N GLN A 17 -2.27 -2.74 -28.91
CA GLN A 17 -3.14 -3.37 -27.91
C GLN A 17 -2.70 -4.81 -27.59
N ARG A 18 -2.37 -5.61 -28.61
CA ARG A 18 -1.89 -6.99 -28.41
C ARG A 18 -0.52 -7.06 -27.75
N ILE A 19 0.40 -6.19 -28.14
CA ILE A 19 1.73 -6.08 -27.51
C ILE A 19 1.56 -5.74 -26.03
N PHE A 20 0.68 -4.79 -25.72
CA PHE A 20 0.37 -4.43 -24.34
C PHE A 20 -0.21 -5.60 -23.55
N GLN A 21 -1.21 -6.32 -24.10
CA GLN A 21 -1.78 -7.50 -23.43
C GLN A 21 -0.72 -8.55 -23.11
N ILE A 22 0.18 -8.86 -24.05
CA ILE A 22 1.27 -9.82 -23.81
C ILE A 22 2.22 -9.30 -22.72
N ALA A 23 2.61 -8.03 -22.78
CA ALA A 23 3.50 -7.43 -21.78
C ALA A 23 2.87 -7.42 -20.38
N ASP A 24 1.58 -7.10 -20.29
CA ASP A 24 0.81 -7.05 -19.05
C ASP A 24 0.64 -8.46 -18.45
N SER A 25 0.28 -9.47 -19.25
CA SER A 25 0.24 -10.87 -18.81
C SER A 25 1.62 -11.37 -18.38
N SER A 26 2.69 -10.94 -19.04
CA SER A 26 4.06 -11.31 -18.67
C SER A 26 4.44 -10.81 -17.28
N ALA A 27 3.93 -9.64 -16.86
CA ALA A 27 4.17 -9.13 -15.50
C ALA A 27 3.58 -10.07 -14.43
N TRP A 28 2.38 -10.60 -14.66
CA TRP A 28 1.79 -11.62 -13.79
C TRP A 28 2.63 -12.89 -13.75
N CYS A 29 2.98 -13.45 -14.90
CA CYS A 29 3.77 -14.68 -14.98
C CYS A 29 5.14 -14.55 -14.28
N LEU A 30 5.83 -13.42 -14.48
CA LEU A 30 7.12 -13.15 -13.83
C LEU A 30 6.98 -12.94 -12.33
N GLY A 31 5.90 -12.28 -11.89
CA GLY A 31 5.58 -12.15 -10.48
C GLY A 31 5.35 -13.50 -9.82
N ASP A 32 4.47 -14.32 -10.39
CA ASP A 32 4.14 -15.66 -9.89
C ASP A 32 5.37 -16.58 -9.88
N TRP A 33 6.17 -16.54 -10.94
CA TRP A 33 7.41 -17.30 -11.04
C TRP A 33 8.40 -16.94 -9.92
N LEU A 34 8.56 -15.65 -9.62
CA LEU A 34 9.45 -15.23 -8.54
C LEU A 34 8.89 -15.61 -7.16
N VAL A 35 7.57 -15.50 -6.95
CA VAL A 35 6.91 -15.92 -5.70
C VAL A 35 7.14 -17.40 -5.45
N TYR A 36 6.87 -18.24 -6.45
CA TYR A 36 7.14 -19.67 -6.39
C TYR A 36 8.62 -19.94 -6.09
N GLY A 37 9.53 -19.22 -6.76
CA GLY A 37 10.96 -19.36 -6.51
C GLY A 37 11.36 -19.03 -5.07
N GLN A 38 10.79 -17.99 -4.48
CA GLN A 38 11.03 -17.61 -3.08
C GLN A 38 10.54 -18.66 -2.09
N GLU A 39 9.42 -19.31 -2.37
CA GLU A 39 8.83 -20.35 -1.51
C GLU A 39 9.59 -21.68 -1.60
N GLN A 40 10.04 -22.05 -2.80
CA GLN A 40 10.62 -23.38 -3.06
C GLN A 40 12.15 -23.40 -2.99
N TYR A 41 12.81 -22.27 -3.26
CA TYR A 41 14.25 -22.23 -3.53
C TYR A 41 15.00 -21.15 -2.72
N ALA A 42 14.87 -21.18 -1.39
CA ALA A 42 15.68 -20.45 -0.39
C ALA A 42 16.46 -19.24 -0.94
N ASP A 43 17.79 -19.32 -1.08
CA ASP A 43 18.60 -18.23 -1.68
C ASP A 43 18.85 -18.43 -3.18
N ARG A 44 18.53 -19.62 -3.72
CA ARG A 44 18.82 -20.00 -5.12
C ARG A 44 17.94 -19.28 -6.13
N TYR A 45 16.77 -18.78 -5.73
CA TYR A 45 15.90 -18.02 -6.63
C TYR A 45 16.55 -16.70 -7.10
N GLN A 46 17.48 -16.12 -6.31
CA GLN A 46 18.19 -14.90 -6.71
C GLN A 46 19.10 -15.17 -7.92
N ALA A 47 19.86 -16.26 -7.90
CA ALA A 47 20.66 -16.70 -9.03
C ALA A 47 19.78 -17.04 -10.26
N GLY A 48 18.59 -17.60 -10.04
CA GLY A 48 17.60 -17.83 -11.10
C GLY A 48 17.09 -16.53 -11.73
N ALA A 49 16.79 -15.51 -10.89
CA ALA A 49 16.38 -14.18 -11.34
C ALA A 49 17.48 -13.47 -12.14
N GLU A 50 18.73 -13.54 -11.67
CA GLU A 50 19.89 -12.99 -12.39
C GLU A 50 20.09 -13.67 -13.74
N ALA A 51 19.98 -15.01 -13.80
CA ALA A 51 20.11 -15.76 -15.04
C ALA A 51 19.00 -15.44 -16.07
N ALA A 52 17.82 -15.01 -15.61
CA ALA A 52 16.74 -14.55 -16.49
C ALA A 52 17.01 -13.18 -17.13
N GLY A 53 18.05 -12.46 -16.68
CA GLY A 53 18.48 -11.18 -17.28
C GLY A 53 17.51 -10.02 -17.04
N LEU A 54 16.63 -10.14 -16.05
CA LEU A 54 15.64 -9.12 -15.70
C LEU A 54 16.11 -8.31 -14.48
N ASP A 55 15.77 -7.02 -14.47
CA ASP A 55 16.04 -6.15 -13.33
C ASP A 55 15.36 -6.68 -12.06
N TYR A 56 16.16 -6.94 -11.03
CA TYR A 56 15.70 -7.56 -9.79
C TYR A 56 14.68 -6.69 -9.06
N GLN A 57 14.81 -5.36 -9.13
CA GLN A 57 13.86 -4.43 -8.50
C GLN A 57 12.47 -4.53 -9.16
N THR A 58 12.43 -4.62 -10.49
CA THR A 58 11.21 -4.83 -11.28
C THR A 58 10.55 -6.16 -10.92
N LEU A 59 11.33 -7.25 -10.87
CA LEU A 59 10.84 -8.57 -10.47
C LEU A 59 10.27 -8.59 -9.04
N ARG A 60 10.93 -7.91 -8.10
CA ARG A 60 10.41 -7.77 -6.72
C ARG A 60 9.08 -7.02 -6.68
N ASN A 61 8.93 -5.95 -7.46
CA ASN A 61 7.66 -5.25 -7.57
C ASN A 61 6.57 -6.16 -8.15
N TYR A 62 6.89 -6.94 -9.19
CA TYR A 62 5.93 -7.88 -9.77
C TYR A 62 5.49 -8.96 -8.79
N ALA A 63 6.43 -9.57 -8.07
CA ALA A 63 6.13 -10.56 -7.04
C ALA A 63 5.34 -9.98 -5.86
N TRP A 64 5.59 -8.72 -5.50
CA TRP A 64 4.81 -8.07 -4.46
C TRP A 64 3.33 -7.93 -4.87
N VAL A 65 3.03 -7.42 -6.07
CA VAL A 65 1.65 -7.34 -6.57
C VAL A 65 1.03 -8.73 -6.72
N ALA A 66 1.74 -9.68 -7.32
CA ALA A 66 1.26 -11.06 -7.52
C ALA A 66 0.83 -11.74 -6.22
N ARG A 67 1.57 -11.54 -5.12
CA ARG A 67 1.18 -12.04 -3.77
C ARG A 67 -0.08 -11.39 -3.21
N HIS A 68 -0.33 -10.13 -3.51
CA HIS A 68 -1.51 -9.42 -3.01
C HIS A 68 -2.78 -9.76 -3.81
N PHE A 69 -2.63 -10.29 -5.02
CA PHE A 69 -3.71 -10.67 -5.91
C PHE A 69 -3.52 -12.10 -6.43
N GLU A 70 -3.97 -13.06 -5.63
CA GLU A 70 -4.15 -14.44 -6.07
C GLU A 70 -5.02 -14.51 -7.33
N LEU A 71 -4.90 -15.59 -8.10
CA LEU A 71 -5.53 -15.72 -9.43
C LEU A 71 -7.02 -15.36 -9.44
N GLY A 72 -7.79 -15.78 -8.42
CA GLY A 72 -9.23 -15.49 -8.31
C GLY A 72 -9.60 -14.04 -7.98
N ARG A 73 -8.63 -13.20 -7.56
CA ARG A 73 -8.83 -11.77 -7.29
C ARG A 73 -8.34 -10.86 -8.42
N ARG A 74 -7.76 -11.43 -9.48
CA ARG A 74 -7.33 -10.70 -10.67
C ARG A 74 -8.52 -10.45 -11.58
N ARG A 75 -8.79 -9.20 -11.93
CA ARG A 75 -9.88 -8.84 -12.85
C ARG A 75 -9.33 -8.82 -14.27
N GLU A 76 -9.82 -9.69 -15.15
CA GLU A 76 -9.34 -9.83 -16.53
C GLU A 76 -9.50 -8.53 -17.34
N ALA A 77 -10.50 -7.72 -17.02
CA ALA A 77 -10.73 -6.42 -17.65
C ALA A 77 -9.71 -5.35 -17.23
N LEU A 78 -8.93 -5.58 -16.17
CA LEU A 78 -7.98 -4.63 -15.61
C LEU A 78 -6.55 -5.11 -15.76
N SER A 79 -5.69 -4.20 -16.19
CA SER A 79 -4.26 -4.49 -16.35
C SER A 79 -3.55 -4.75 -15.00
N PHE A 80 -2.41 -5.44 -15.03
CA PHE A 80 -1.48 -5.56 -13.91
C PHE A 80 -1.22 -4.20 -13.24
N GLY A 81 -1.09 -3.16 -14.05
CA GLY A 81 -0.88 -1.80 -13.58
C GLY A 81 -2.00 -1.26 -12.69
N HIS A 82 -3.27 -1.64 -12.90
CA HIS A 82 -4.37 -1.24 -11.99
C HIS A 82 -4.18 -1.86 -10.61
N HIS A 83 -3.89 -3.16 -10.59
CA HIS A 83 -3.64 -3.92 -9.37
C HIS A 83 -2.44 -3.34 -8.61
N ALA A 84 -1.39 -2.92 -9.32
CA ALA A 84 -0.23 -2.26 -8.70
C ALA A 84 -0.58 -0.94 -7.98
N GLU A 85 -1.54 -0.14 -8.47
CA GLU A 85 -1.94 1.11 -7.80
C GLU A 85 -2.60 0.86 -6.44
N VAL A 86 -3.31 -0.27 -6.30
CA VAL A 86 -4.10 -0.61 -5.10
C VAL A 86 -3.42 -1.67 -4.22
N ALA A 87 -2.30 -2.25 -4.65
CA ALA A 87 -1.62 -3.34 -3.93
C ALA A 87 -1.19 -2.97 -2.50
N SER A 88 -1.04 -1.68 -2.19
CA SER A 88 -0.70 -1.18 -0.84
C SER A 88 -1.91 -0.97 0.08
N LEU A 89 -3.13 -1.11 -0.45
CA LEU A 89 -4.37 -0.98 0.32
C LEU A 89 -4.72 -2.31 0.99
N PRO A 90 -5.54 -2.27 2.07
CA PRO A 90 -6.17 -3.47 2.60
C PRO A 90 -6.94 -4.23 1.50
N PRO A 91 -6.96 -5.57 1.52
CA PRO A 91 -7.58 -6.37 0.45
C PRO A 91 -9.00 -5.95 0.06
N ALA A 92 -9.87 -5.72 1.05
CA ALA A 92 -11.24 -5.30 0.81
C ALA A 92 -11.34 -3.90 0.18
N GLU A 93 -10.47 -2.97 0.57
CA GLU A 93 -10.44 -1.63 -0.03
C GLU A 93 -9.91 -1.69 -1.47
N ALA A 94 -8.87 -2.49 -1.72
CA ALA A 94 -8.35 -2.72 -3.06
C ALA A 94 -9.44 -3.29 -3.99
N ASP A 95 -10.23 -4.24 -3.51
CA ASP A 95 -11.31 -4.84 -4.31
C ASP A 95 -12.39 -3.80 -4.66
N VAL A 96 -12.80 -2.96 -3.72
CA VAL A 96 -13.75 -1.86 -3.99
C VAL A 96 -13.24 -0.92 -5.07
N TRP A 97 -11.95 -0.57 -5.04
CA TRP A 97 -11.35 0.32 -6.04
C TRP A 97 -11.23 -0.31 -7.41
N LEU A 98 -10.90 -1.59 -7.46
CA LEU A 98 -10.82 -2.34 -8.71
C LEU A 98 -12.22 -2.56 -9.32
N ASP A 99 -13.25 -2.86 -8.52
CA ASP A 99 -14.63 -2.96 -9.00
C ASP A 99 -15.10 -1.65 -9.62
N ARG A 100 -14.79 -0.52 -8.98
CA ARG A 100 -15.10 0.81 -9.53
C ARG A 100 -14.34 1.08 -10.83
N ALA A 101 -13.06 0.72 -10.88
CA ALA A 101 -12.25 0.91 -12.07
C ALA A 101 -12.81 0.11 -13.26
N GLU A 102 -13.25 -1.13 -13.03
CA GLU A 102 -13.89 -1.96 -14.05
C GLU A 102 -15.26 -1.39 -14.45
N GLN A 103 -16.14 -1.11 -13.49
CA GLN A 103 -17.48 -0.57 -13.71
C GLN A 103 -17.48 0.74 -14.51
N HIS A 104 -16.53 1.62 -14.21
CA HIS A 104 -16.41 2.91 -14.89
C HIS A 104 -15.39 2.92 -16.03
N SER A 105 -14.82 1.74 -16.37
CA SER A 105 -13.79 1.59 -17.41
C SER A 105 -12.64 2.60 -17.26
N TRP A 106 -12.20 2.81 -16.02
CA TRP A 106 -11.10 3.71 -15.73
C TRP A 106 -9.80 3.16 -16.29
N SER A 107 -8.98 4.05 -16.84
CA SER A 107 -7.56 3.79 -17.03
C SER A 107 -6.84 3.76 -15.69
N ARG A 108 -5.66 3.13 -15.66
CA ARG A 108 -4.78 3.11 -14.48
C ARG A 108 -4.48 4.52 -13.95
N ASN A 109 -4.32 5.48 -14.86
CA ASN A 109 -4.04 6.87 -14.49
C ASN A 109 -5.26 7.54 -13.83
N GLN A 110 -6.49 7.24 -14.29
CA GLN A 110 -7.71 7.72 -13.65
C GLN A 110 -7.87 7.09 -12.26
N LEU A 111 -7.70 5.77 -12.13
CA LEU A 111 -7.71 5.10 -10.83
C LEU A 111 -6.70 5.75 -9.85
N ARG A 112 -5.47 5.98 -10.30
CA ARG A 112 -4.43 6.66 -9.50
C ARG A 112 -4.86 8.08 -9.08
N ALA A 113 -5.46 8.85 -9.98
CA ALA A 113 -5.92 10.20 -9.68
C ALA A 113 -7.04 10.17 -8.60
N THR A 114 -8.05 9.34 -8.79
CA THR A 114 -9.17 9.21 -7.85
C THR A 114 -8.72 8.70 -6.47
N LEU A 115 -7.75 7.77 -6.41
CA LEU A 115 -7.13 7.32 -5.16
C LEU A 115 -6.42 8.44 -4.41
N ARG A 116 -5.78 9.37 -5.13
CA ARG A 116 -5.10 10.52 -4.51
C ARG A 116 -6.10 11.52 -3.96
N GLU A 117 -7.20 11.76 -4.68
CA GLU A 117 -8.28 12.64 -4.25
C GLU A 117 -9.01 12.08 -3.03
N SER A 118 -9.31 10.78 -3.00
CA SER A 118 -9.98 10.15 -1.85
C SER A 118 -9.14 10.23 -0.57
N ARG A 119 -7.82 10.04 -0.66
CA ARG A 119 -6.90 10.20 0.48
C ARG A 119 -6.81 11.64 0.98
N GLN A 120 -6.88 12.62 0.09
CA GLN A 120 -6.90 14.03 0.46
C GLN A 120 -8.22 14.43 1.12
N GLY A 121 -9.35 13.97 0.58
CA GLY A 121 -10.67 14.14 1.20
C GLY A 121 -10.75 13.50 2.58
N ASN A 122 -10.14 12.32 2.77
CA ASN A 122 -10.12 11.63 4.05
C ASN A 122 -9.15 12.28 5.07
N ARG A 123 -8.04 12.88 4.61
CA ARG A 123 -7.14 13.71 5.46
C ARG A 123 -7.82 14.98 5.94
N ALA A 124 -8.70 15.58 5.14
CA ALA A 124 -9.49 16.73 5.56
C ALA A 124 -10.61 16.35 6.55
N ALA A 125 -11.05 15.08 6.55
CA ALA A 125 -12.13 14.58 7.40
C ALA A 125 -11.67 13.87 8.69
N THR A 126 -10.40 13.49 8.81
CA THR A 126 -9.86 12.93 10.06
C THR A 126 -9.48 14.07 11.01
N PRO A 127 -10.02 14.16 12.24
CA PRO A 127 -9.52 15.14 13.20
C PRO A 127 -8.06 14.80 13.48
N GLN A 128 -7.18 15.77 13.26
CA GLN A 128 -5.76 15.64 13.52
C GLN A 128 -5.58 15.31 15.01
N ARG A 129 -5.21 14.07 15.32
CA ARG A 129 -4.80 13.67 16.67
C ARG A 129 -3.38 14.17 16.87
N ASP A 130 -3.23 15.28 17.56
CA ASP A 130 -1.92 15.77 17.95
C ASP A 130 -1.33 14.82 19.00
N HIS A 131 -0.10 14.37 18.75
CA HIS A 131 0.62 13.49 19.67
C HIS A 131 1.52 14.33 20.59
N ILE A 132 1.44 14.10 21.90
CA ILE A 132 2.33 14.73 22.88
C ILE A 132 3.76 14.22 22.65
N PRO A 133 4.80 15.09 22.69
CA PRO A 133 6.20 14.66 22.61
C PRO A 133 6.55 13.63 23.69
N ARG A 134 7.45 12.69 23.38
CA ARG A 134 7.87 11.65 24.33
C ARG A 134 8.62 12.28 25.50
N ILE A 135 7.99 12.31 26.67
CA ILE A 135 8.57 12.86 27.90
C ILE A 135 9.54 11.81 28.50
N SER A 136 10.76 12.24 28.82
CA SER A 136 11.73 11.45 29.58
C SER A 136 11.84 11.98 31.00
N ALA A 137 11.71 11.10 31.99
CA ALA A 137 11.83 11.41 33.41
C ALA A 137 12.73 10.37 34.10
N SER A 138 13.30 10.74 35.24
CA SER A 138 14.10 9.80 36.06
C SER A 138 13.22 8.67 36.61
N GLY A 139 13.80 7.49 36.82
CA GLY A 139 13.09 6.31 37.36
C GLY A 139 12.33 6.63 38.64
N ASP A 140 12.95 7.33 39.59
CA ASP A 140 12.32 7.73 40.86
C ASP A 140 11.07 8.60 40.67
N ARG A 141 11.05 9.45 39.64
CA ARG A 141 9.86 10.27 39.32
C ARG A 141 8.75 9.43 38.70
N VAL A 142 9.11 8.51 37.82
CA VAL A 142 8.13 7.60 37.20
C VAL A 142 7.50 6.70 38.26
N GLU A 143 8.28 6.18 39.21
CA GLU A 143 7.78 5.33 40.29
C GLU A 143 6.82 6.10 41.20
N LEU A 144 7.19 7.32 41.60
CA LEU A 144 6.32 8.20 42.38
C LEU A 144 4.98 8.46 41.67
N TRP A 145 4.99 8.68 40.35
CA TRP A 145 3.77 8.87 39.58
C TRP A 145 2.93 7.59 39.48
N ARG A 146 3.56 6.41 39.35
CA ARG A 146 2.87 5.12 39.36
C ARG A 146 2.21 4.83 40.70
N GLU A 147 2.90 5.10 41.81
CA GLU A 147 2.33 5.00 43.15
C GLU A 147 1.13 5.94 43.33
N ALA A 148 1.24 7.18 42.83
CA ALA A 148 0.15 8.15 42.88
C ALA A 148 -1.06 7.73 42.03
N ALA A 149 -0.84 7.14 40.85
CA ALA A 149 -1.90 6.58 40.02
C ALA A 149 -2.59 5.38 40.69
N SER A 150 -1.80 4.49 41.28
CA SER A 150 -2.30 3.32 42.03
C SER A 150 -3.14 3.73 43.23
N LYS A 151 -2.68 4.70 44.03
CA LYS A 151 -3.46 5.26 45.16
C LYS A 151 -4.75 5.95 44.72
N ALA A 152 -4.80 6.45 43.50
CA ALA A 152 -6.00 7.05 42.90
C ALA A 152 -6.91 6.00 42.24
N GLU A 153 -6.55 4.71 42.28
CA GLU A 153 -7.25 3.59 41.63
C GLU A 153 -7.46 3.82 40.12
N ARG A 154 -6.45 4.40 39.45
CA ARG A 154 -6.49 4.67 38.00
C ARG A 154 -5.34 4.02 37.28
N ASP A 155 -5.58 3.68 36.02
CA ASP A 155 -4.50 3.34 35.10
C ASP A 155 -3.51 4.51 35.01
N PHE A 156 -2.23 4.17 34.84
CA PHE A 156 -1.15 5.15 34.85
C PHE A 156 -1.28 6.17 33.70
N GLU A 157 -1.69 5.74 32.51
CA GLU A 157 -1.87 6.64 31.37
C GLU A 157 -3.06 7.57 31.58
N ASP A 158 -4.20 7.02 32.03
CA ASP A 158 -5.40 7.80 32.35
C ASP A 158 -5.16 8.81 33.48
N TRP A 159 -4.33 8.44 34.45
CA TRP A 159 -3.95 9.32 35.54
C TRP A 159 -3.08 10.49 35.05
N ILE A 160 -2.14 10.24 34.13
CA ILE A 160 -1.31 11.29 33.51
C ILE A 160 -2.18 12.27 32.73
N VAL A 161 -3.08 11.76 31.88
CA VAL A 161 -3.99 12.62 31.09
C VAL A 161 -4.82 13.49 32.01
N ALA A 162 -5.44 12.90 33.04
CA ALA A 162 -6.24 13.67 33.98
C ALA A 162 -5.43 14.67 34.82
N ALA A 163 -4.14 14.39 35.07
CA ALA A 163 -3.26 15.34 35.74
C ALA A 163 -2.94 16.54 34.84
N LEU A 164 -2.71 16.31 33.55
CA LEU A 164 -2.52 17.37 32.55
C LEU A 164 -3.80 18.22 32.40
N ASP A 165 -4.97 17.59 32.33
CA ASP A 165 -6.25 18.29 32.24
C ASP A 165 -6.50 19.18 33.47
N ARG A 166 -6.23 18.67 34.67
CA ARG A 166 -6.32 19.47 35.90
C ARG A 166 -5.35 20.64 35.87
N ALA A 167 -4.09 20.43 35.48
CA ALA A 167 -3.11 21.50 35.40
C ALA A 167 -3.51 22.58 34.37
N ALA A 168 -4.06 22.17 33.23
CA ALA A 168 -4.56 23.08 32.20
C ALA A 168 -5.76 23.89 32.71
N ALA A 169 -6.74 23.25 33.36
CA ALA A 169 -7.90 23.93 33.93
C ALA A 169 -7.49 25.01 34.95
N HIS A 170 -6.56 24.69 35.86
CA HIS A 170 -6.07 25.66 36.85
C HIS A 170 -5.27 26.81 36.22
N GLY A 171 -4.63 26.60 35.07
CA GLY A 171 -3.85 27.63 34.37
C GLY A 171 -4.66 28.51 33.41
N LEU A 172 -5.86 28.09 33.02
CA LEU A 172 -6.75 28.82 32.11
C LEU A 172 -7.87 29.59 32.84
N ASP A 173 -8.12 29.29 34.12
CA ASP A 173 -9.06 30.02 34.99
C ASP A 173 -8.42 31.23 35.71
N HIS A 174 -7.22 31.66 35.28
CA HIS A 174 -6.50 32.86 35.73
C HIS A 174 -6.15 33.77 34.54
#